data_AF-M6H769-F1
#
_entry.id   AF-M6H769-F1
#
_cell.length_a   1.000
_cell.length_b   1.000
_cell.length_c   1.000
_cell.angle_alpha   90.00
_cell.angle_beta   90.00
_cell.angle_gamma   90.00
#
_symmetry.space_group_name_H-M   'P 1'
#
loop_
_entity.id
_entity.type
_entity.pdbx_description
1 polymer ?
#
loop_
_entity_poly.entity_id
_entity_poly.type
_entity_poly.pdbx_seq_one_letter_code
_entity_poly.pdbx_strand_id
1 'polypeptide(L)' 'MGNEEWVRQIGINNAMIIGNEIGQDQQGNLYCTGWTEVSINGVATQGNSDLFLLKLR' A
#
# COMPACT_ATOMS: atom_id res chain seq x y z
N MET A 1 -19.50 8.08 19.52
CA MET A 1 -19.53 7.30 18.27
C MET A 1 -18.43 7.89 17.39
N GLY A 2 -17.49 7.07 16.92
CA GLY A 2 -16.37 7.55 16.11
C GLY A 2 -16.82 7.73 14.66
N ASN A 3 -16.60 8.92 14.11
CA ASN A 3 -16.77 9.16 12.68
C ASN A 3 -15.53 8.61 11.96
N GLU A 4 -15.73 7.83 10.89
CA GLU A 4 -14.64 7.48 9.97
C GLU A 4 -14.28 8.74 9.19
N GLU A 5 -13.19 9.41 9.60
CA GLU A 5 -12.85 10.70 9.02
C GLU A 5 -12.14 10.56 7.66
N TRP A 6 -11.33 9.51 7.42
CA TRP A 6 -10.61 9.35 6.14
C TRP A 6 -10.23 7.89 5.86
N VAL A 7 -10.61 7.39 4.67
CA VAL A 7 -10.05 6.16 4.08
C VAL A 7 -9.28 6.55 2.82
N ARG A 8 -7.95 6.43 2.85
CA ARG A 8 -7.12 6.56 1.63
C ARG A 8 -6.96 5.19 0.99
N GLN A 9 -7.71 4.92 -0.06
CA GLN A 9 -7.57 3.68 -0.83
C GLN A 9 -6.43 3.82 -1.85
N ILE A 10 -5.46 2.90 -1.79
CA ILE A 10 -4.35 2.78 -2.76
C ILE A 10 -4.61 1.53 -3.61
N GLY A 11 -5.80 1.48 -4.21
CA GLY A 11 -6.28 0.37 -5.03
C GLY A 11 -6.42 0.78 -6.49
N ILE A 12 -6.22 -0.18 -7.39
CA ILE A 12 -6.44 0.00 -8.82
C ILE A 12 -7.54 -0.97 -9.24
N ASN A 13 -8.51 -0.49 -10.02
CA ASN A 13 -9.62 -1.31 -10.48
C ASN A 13 -9.12 -2.53 -11.26
N ASN A 14 -9.67 -3.70 -10.97
CA ASN A 14 -9.33 -4.98 -11.60
C ASN A 14 -7.84 -5.35 -11.53
N ALA A 15 -7.13 -4.89 -10.50
CA ALA A 15 -5.74 -5.23 -10.26
C ALA A 15 -5.55 -6.05 -8.98
N MET A 16 -4.52 -6.89 -8.97
CA MET A 16 -4.11 -7.63 -7.78
C MET A 16 -3.03 -6.85 -7.03
N ILE A 17 -3.39 -6.38 -5.84
CA ILE A 17 -2.50 -5.73 -4.88
C ILE A 17 -2.75 -6.42 -3.53
N ILE A 18 -1.74 -7.12 -3.03
CA ILE A 18 -1.86 -7.92 -1.80
C ILE A 18 -0.95 -7.33 -0.73
N GLY A 19 -1.55 -6.89 0.38
CA GLY A 19 -0.82 -6.49 1.58
C GLY A 19 -0.45 -7.72 2.41
N ASN A 20 0.79 -7.76 2.90
CA ASN A 20 1.32 -8.86 3.70
C ASN A 20 1.54 -8.47 5.17
N GLU A 21 2.01 -7.25 5.44
CA GLU A 21 2.35 -6.81 6.79
C GLU A 21 2.12 -5.30 6.96
N ILE A 22 1.91 -4.88 8.22
CA ILE A 22 1.89 -3.48 8.65
C ILE A 22 2.86 -3.30 9.82
N GLY A 23 3.59 -2.19 9.82
CA GLY A 23 4.51 -1.81 10.88
C GLY A 23 4.51 -0.30 11.14
N GLN A 24 5.10 0.11 12.27
CA GLN A 24 5.20 1.51 12.65
C GLN A 24 6.65 1.84 13.06
N ASP A 25 7.14 3.02 12.69
CA ASP A 25 8.42 3.53 13.20
C ASP A 25 8.25 4.27 14.54
N GLN A 26 9.37 4.62 15.18
CA GLN A 26 9.36 5.33 16.47
C GLN A 26 8.77 6.74 16.39
N GLN A 27 8.65 7.31 15.19
CA GLN A 27 8.03 8.61 14.96
C GLN A 27 6.53 8.49 14.67
N GLY A 28 5.99 7.27 14.74
CA GLY A 28 4.57 6.99 14.57
C GLY A 28 4.13 6.84 13.11
N ASN A 29 5.04 6.88 12.12
CA ASN A 29 4.63 6.67 10.73
C ASN A 29 4.27 5.19 10.51
N LEU A 30 3.18 4.96 9.77
CA LEU A 30 2.75 3.61 9.41
C LEU A 30 3.32 3.20 8.06
N TYR A 31 3.67 1.92 7.95
CA TYR A 31 4.18 1.31 6.73
C TYR A 31 3.43 0.03 6.43
N CYS A 32 3.16 -0.22 5.16
CA CYS A 32 2.57 -1.47 4.69
C CYS A 32 3.46 -2.07 3.60
N THR A 33 3.69 -3.38 3.68
CA THR A 33 4.42 -4.14 2.66
C THR A 33 3.50 -5.13 1.98
N GLY A 34 3.90 -5.54 0.78
CA GLY A 34 3.16 -6.54 0.04
C GLY A 34 3.71 -6.71 -1.37
N TRP A 35 2.89 -7.23 -2.27
CA TRP A 35 3.24 -7.37 -3.66
C TRP A 35 2.09 -7.00 -4.60
N THR A 36 2.44 -6.64 -5.83
CA THR A 36 1.53 -6.16 -6.86
C THR A 36 1.98 -6.65 -8.23
N GLU A 37 1.03 -6.88 -9.14
CA GLU A 37 1.30 -7.16 -10.57
C GLU A 37 1.11 -5.92 -11.44
N VAL A 38 0.71 -4.79 -10.82
CA VAL A 38 0.45 -3.51 -11.49
C VAL A 38 1.29 -2.38 -10.92
N SER A 39 1.47 -1.34 -11.74
CA SER A 39 2.11 -0.10 -11.31
C SER A 39 1.27 0.58 -10.24
N ILE A 40 1.89 0.94 -9.11
CA ILE A 40 1.24 1.69 -8.03
C ILE A 40 1.92 3.05 -7.85
N ASN A 41 1.15 4.11 -7.62
CA ASN A 41 1.66 5.48 -7.38
C ASN A 41 2.69 5.97 -8.43
N GLY A 42 2.55 5.57 -9.70
CA GLY A 42 3.46 5.98 -10.78
C GLY A 42 4.80 5.23 -10.81
N VAL A 43 5.00 4.23 -9.94
CA VAL A 43 6.16 3.34 -9.97
C VAL A 43 5.86 2.18 -10.91
N ALA A 44 6.59 2.10 -12.03
CA ALA A 44 6.40 1.05 -13.03
C ALA A 44 6.84 -0.32 -12.51
N THR A 45 6.12 -1.37 -12.89
CA THR A 45 6.52 -2.73 -12.54
C THR A 45 7.72 -3.19 -13.35
N GLN A 46 8.53 -4.08 -12.78
CA GLN A 46 9.75 -4.64 -13.35
C GLN A 46 9.60 -6.14 -13.68
N GLY A 47 8.78 -6.86 -12.91
CA GLY A 47 8.45 -8.27 -13.15
C GLY A 47 6.95 -8.54 -13.23
N ASN A 48 6.58 -9.83 -13.26
CA ASN A 48 5.17 -10.25 -13.19
C ASN A 48 4.56 -9.96 -11.81
N SER A 49 5.39 -9.89 -10.77
CA SER A 49 5.00 -9.56 -9.40
C SER A 49 6.16 -8.85 -8.72
N ASP A 50 5.89 -7.68 -8.16
CA ASP A 50 6.88 -6.81 -7.53
C ASP A 50 6.51 -6.55 -6.07
N LEU A 51 7.53 -6.50 -5.22
CA LEU A 51 7.40 -6.04 -3.83
C LEU A 51 7.08 -4.54 -3.80
N PHE A 52 6.19 -4.13 -2.90
CA PHE A 52 6.03 -2.74 -2.53
C PHE A 52 6.29 -2.47 -1.04
N LEU A 53 6.68 -1.23 -0.75
CA LEU A 53 6.69 -0.62 0.58
C LEU A 53 5.96 0.72 0.49
N LEU A 54 4.83 0.84 1.19
CA LEU A 54 4.04 2.07 1.27
C LEU A 54 4.23 2.73 2.62
N LYS A 55 4.44 4.05 2.63
CA LYS A 55 4.36 4.88 3.82
C LYS A 55 2.98 5.54 3.87
N LEU A 56 2.23 5.27 4.93
CA LEU A 56 0.89 5.81 5.17
C LEU A 56 1.04 7.01 6.12
N ARG A 57 0.62 8.18 5.65
CA ARG A 57 0.53 9.43 6.39
C ARG A 57 -0.86 10.00 6.22
#